data_AF-A0A6A6NAJ2-F1
#
_entry.id   AF-A0A6A6NAJ2-F1
#
_cell.length_a   1.000
_cell.length_b   1.000
_cell.length_c   1.000
_cell.angle_alpha   90.00
_cell.angle_beta   90.00
_cell.angle_gamma   90.00
#
_symmetry.space_group_name_H-M   'P 1'
#
loop_
_entity.id
_entity.type
_entity.pdbx_description
1 polymer ?
#
loop_
_entity_poly.entity_id
_entity_poly.type
_entity_poly.pdbx_seq_one_letter_code
_entity_poly.pdbx_strand_id
1 'polypeptide(L)'
;MAEGETMAMAYIPEVILKKRKHKEESLALTRKTQLEFGKYGGKKRKVEDIKRPEQFIKEFRDKALGKHGILCLEDIVHEIANVGPHFKEITNFLGPFALSKPKGGLQGKRASYKDGGDTGNREDEINDLIDKMN
;
A
#
# COMPACT_ATOMS: atom_id res chain seq x y z
N MET A 1 79.17 -18.13 -8.82
CA MET A 1 78.05 -17.33 -9.40
C MET A 1 77.61 -18.06 -10.66
N ALA A 2 76.39 -18.50 -10.89
CA ALA A 2 75.15 -18.57 -10.12
C ALA A 2 74.45 -19.85 -10.61
N GLU A 3 73.99 -20.69 -9.69
CA GLU A 3 73.23 -21.89 -10.05
C GLU A 3 71.87 -21.45 -10.59
N GLY A 4 71.59 -21.78 -11.85
CA GLY A 4 70.31 -21.47 -12.49
C GLY A 4 69.26 -22.47 -12.04
N GLU A 5 68.44 -22.08 -11.06
CA GLU A 5 67.24 -22.79 -10.67
C GLU A 5 66.28 -22.90 -11.87
N THR A 6 66.18 -24.09 -12.46
CA THR A 6 65.17 -24.38 -13.47
C THR A 6 63.83 -24.48 -12.76
N MET A 7 63.08 -23.37 -12.74
CA MET A 7 61.69 -23.35 -12.30
C MET A 7 60.90 -24.32 -13.17
N ALA A 8 60.65 -25.53 -12.65
CA ALA A 8 59.80 -26.52 -13.27
C ALA A 8 58.46 -25.85 -13.61
N MET A 9 58.19 -25.63 -14.91
CA MET A 9 56.86 -25.18 -15.31
C MET A 9 55.88 -26.22 -14.79
N ALA A 10 55.08 -25.85 -13.79
CA ALA A 10 54.11 -26.73 -13.19
C ALA A 10 53.11 -27.18 -14.28
N TYR A 11 53.36 -28.36 -14.85
CA TYR A 11 52.57 -28.90 -15.93
C TYR A 11 51.18 -29.27 -15.39
N ILE A 12 50.17 -28.47 -15.74
CA ILE A 12 48.80 -28.72 -15.32
C ILE A 12 48.18 -29.73 -16.29
N PRO A 13 47.70 -30.89 -15.82
CA PRO A 13 47.04 -31.87 -16.66
C PRO A 13 45.86 -31.26 -17.42
N GLU A 14 45.71 -31.59 -18.71
CA GLU A 14 44.67 -31.05 -19.58
C GLU A 14 43.25 -31.21 -19.04
N VAL A 15 43.01 -32.26 -18.24
CA VAL A 15 41.71 -32.51 -17.60
C VAL A 15 41.32 -31.36 -16.67
N ILE A 16 42.29 -30.79 -15.96
CA ILE A 16 42.06 -29.64 -15.07
C ILE A 16 41.80 -28.39 -15.90
N LEU A 17 42.53 -28.20 -17.00
CA LEU A 17 42.30 -27.08 -17.93
C LEU A 17 40.91 -27.15 -18.57
N LYS A 18 40.47 -28.33 -19.01
CA LYS A 18 39.13 -28.58 -19.56
C LYS A 18 38.02 -28.33 -18.54
N LYS A 19 38.21 -28.76 -17.28
CA LYS A 19 37.25 -28.48 -16.18
C LYS A 19 37.15 -26.99 -15.86
N ARG A 20 38.27 -26.25 -15.86
CA ARG A 20 38.29 -24.80 -15.63
C ARG A 20 37.57 -24.06 -16.75
N LYS A 21 37.89 -24.40 -18.01
CA LYS A 21 37.23 -23.84 -19.19
C LYS A 21 35.72 -24.05 -19.16
N HIS A 22 35.26 -25.28 -18.89
CA HIS A 22 33.83 -25.58 -18.81
C HIS A 22 33.12 -24.84 -17.67
N LYS A 23 33.80 -24.65 -16.53
CA LYS A 23 33.27 -23.87 -15.41
C LYS A 23 33.17 -22.38 -15.76
N GLU A 24 34.19 -21.81 -16.39
CA GLU A 24 34.16 -20.42 -16.84
C GLU A 24 33.09 -20.20 -17.93
N GLU A 25 32.96 -21.13 -18.87
CA GLU A 25 31.93 -21.11 -19.91
C GLU A 25 30.52 -21.18 -19.31
N SER A 26 30.28 -22.05 -18.32
CA SER A 26 28.97 -22.13 -17.67
C SER A 26 28.65 -20.87 -16.86
N LEU A 27 29.62 -20.29 -16.16
CA LEU A 27 29.46 -19.01 -15.47
C LEU A 27 29.23 -17.86 -16.46
N ALA A 28 29.91 -17.85 -17.60
CA ALA A 28 29.74 -16.85 -18.65
C ALA A 28 28.38 -16.97 -19.33
N LEU A 29 27.91 -18.21 -19.58
CA LEU A 29 26.57 -18.47 -20.11
C LEU A 29 25.49 -18.05 -19.11
N THR A 30 25.71 -18.33 -17.82
CA THR A 30 24.78 -17.93 -16.74
C THR A 30 24.76 -16.41 -16.58
N ARG A 31 25.90 -15.72 -16.69
CA ARG A 31 25.96 -14.25 -16.69
C ARG A 31 25.34 -13.64 -17.94
N LYS A 32 25.60 -14.20 -19.12
CA LYS A 32 25.04 -13.74 -20.39
C LYS A 32 23.53 -13.90 -20.40
N THR A 33 23.01 -15.05 -19.95
CA THR A 33 21.58 -15.25 -19.76
C THR A 33 21.02 -14.29 -18.71
N GLN A 34 21.69 -14.04 -17.58
CA GLN A 34 21.23 -13.04 -16.60
C GLN A 34 21.19 -11.60 -17.16
N LEU A 35 22.14 -11.24 -18.02
CA LEU A 35 22.20 -9.94 -18.71
C LEU A 35 21.11 -9.83 -19.80
N GLU A 36 20.93 -10.87 -20.61
CA GLU A 36 19.87 -10.96 -21.63
C GLU A 36 18.48 -10.98 -21.00
N PHE A 37 18.31 -11.70 -19.89
CA PHE A 37 17.05 -11.75 -19.13
C PHE A 37 16.83 -10.54 -18.21
N GLY A 38 17.73 -9.55 -18.17
CA GLY A 38 17.49 -8.23 -17.57
C GLY A 38 16.95 -8.25 -16.14
N LYS A 39 17.37 -9.22 -15.31
CA LYS A 39 16.69 -9.54 -14.03
C LYS A 39 17.45 -9.12 -12.77
N TYR A 40 18.18 -7.99 -12.79
CA TYR A 40 18.72 -7.38 -11.55
C TYR A 40 18.71 -5.85 -11.53
N GLY A 41 17.87 -5.22 -12.37
CA GLY A 41 17.44 -3.84 -12.15
C GLY A 41 16.03 -3.90 -11.55
N GLY A 42 15.81 -3.36 -10.35
CA GLY A 42 14.46 -3.23 -9.81
C GLY A 42 13.55 -2.61 -10.87
N LYS A 43 12.42 -3.26 -11.19
CA LYS A 43 11.47 -2.74 -12.19
C LYS A 43 11.07 -1.33 -11.75
N LYS A 44 11.57 -0.30 -12.44
CA LYS A 44 11.03 1.05 -12.30
C LYS A 44 9.60 0.98 -12.84
N ARG A 45 8.62 1.16 -11.96
CA ARG A 45 7.20 1.19 -12.35
C ARG A 45 7.04 2.30 -13.38
N LYS A 46 6.36 2.04 -14.49
CA LYS A 46 6.08 3.10 -15.46
C LYS A 46 5.14 4.11 -14.83
N VAL A 47 5.18 5.37 -15.27
CA VAL A 47 4.23 6.39 -14.80
C VAL A 47 2.80 5.95 -15.10
N GLU A 48 2.60 5.22 -16.19
CA GLU A 48 1.30 4.61 -16.55
C GLU A 48 0.80 3.57 -15.54
N ASP A 49 1.68 2.89 -14.80
CA ASP A 49 1.32 1.90 -13.78
C ASP A 49 0.90 2.58 -12.45
N ILE A 50 1.15 3.88 -12.30
CA ILE A 50 0.73 4.67 -11.15
C ILE A 50 -0.71 5.11 -11.40
N LYS A 51 -1.67 4.37 -10.83
CA LYS A 51 -3.07 4.76 -10.89
C LYS A 51 -3.26 6.15 -10.29
N ARG A 52 -4.09 6.97 -10.95
CA ARG A 52 -4.54 8.23 -10.37
C ARG A 52 -5.30 7.93 -9.07
N PRO A 53 -5.20 8.79 -8.05
CA PRO A 53 -5.94 8.62 -6.79
C PRO A 53 -7.44 8.42 -7.03
N GLU A 54 -8.02 9.19 -7.95
CA GLU A 54 -9.43 9.08 -8.37
C GLU A 54 -9.79 7.68 -8.91
N GLN A 55 -8.92 7.12 -9.76
CA GLN A 55 -9.12 5.78 -10.32
C GLN A 55 -9.02 4.71 -9.23
N PHE A 56 -8.09 4.87 -8.29
CA PHE A 56 -7.95 3.97 -7.16
C PHE A 56 -9.21 3.98 -6.29
N ILE A 57 -9.71 5.18 -5.92
CA ILE A 57 -10.93 5.33 -5.11
C ILE A 57 -12.12 4.69 -5.81
N LYS A 58 -12.29 4.99 -7.12
CA LYS A 58 -13.35 4.40 -7.94
C LYS A 58 -13.29 2.88 -7.92
N GLU A 59 -12.14 2.28 -8.25
CA GLU A 59 -12.00 0.82 -8.29
C GLU A 59 -12.17 0.17 -6.90
N PHE A 60 -11.65 0.80 -5.85
CA PHE A 60 -11.74 0.27 -4.49
C PHE A 60 -13.19 0.23 -4.01
N ARG A 61 -13.94 1.32 -4.22
CA ARG A 61 -15.37 1.39 -3.94
C ARG A 61 -16.16 0.41 -4.82
N ASP A 62 -15.94 0.41 -6.13
CA ASP A 62 -16.68 -0.46 -7.06
C ASP A 62 -16.51 -1.95 -6.70
N LYS A 63 -15.32 -2.35 -6.20
CA LYS A 63 -15.07 -3.71 -5.72
C LYS A 63 -15.83 -4.05 -4.43
N ALA A 64 -15.93 -3.10 -3.50
CA ALA A 64 -16.56 -3.33 -2.21
C ALA A 64 -18.10 -3.20 -2.27
N LEU A 65 -18.57 -2.15 -2.93
CA LEU A 65 -19.96 -1.69 -2.89
C LEU A 65 -20.69 -1.75 -4.25
N GLY A 66 -19.99 -2.05 -5.34
CA GLY A 66 -20.61 -2.06 -6.69
C GLY A 66 -21.72 -3.10 -6.84
N LYS A 67 -21.72 -4.18 -6.04
CA LYS A 67 -22.82 -5.17 -6.02
C LYS A 67 -24.12 -4.63 -5.43
N HIS A 68 -24.02 -3.56 -4.64
CA HIS A 68 -25.13 -2.91 -3.94
C HIS A 68 -25.69 -1.71 -4.72
N GLY A 69 -25.23 -1.50 -5.96
CA GLY A 69 -25.68 -0.38 -6.81
C GLY A 69 -25.07 0.97 -6.44
N ILE A 70 -24.02 0.99 -5.61
CA ILE A 70 -23.38 2.23 -5.16
C ILE A 70 -22.25 2.59 -6.13
N LEU A 71 -22.47 3.63 -6.94
CA LEU A 71 -21.63 4.02 -8.07
C LEU A 71 -20.82 5.28 -7.82
N CYS A 72 -21.24 6.13 -6.87
CA CYS A 72 -20.51 7.34 -6.49
C CYS A 72 -20.44 7.55 -4.97
N LEU A 73 -19.80 8.64 -4.54
CA LEU A 73 -19.75 9.00 -3.12
C LEU A 73 -21.09 9.57 -2.64
N GLU A 74 -21.83 10.20 -3.55
CA GLU A 74 -23.15 10.75 -3.28
C GLU A 74 -24.15 9.65 -2.94
N ASP A 75 -24.07 8.49 -3.61
CA ASP A 75 -24.88 7.30 -3.26
C ASP A 75 -24.62 6.83 -1.83
N ILE A 76 -23.35 6.89 -1.38
CA ILE A 76 -22.97 6.54 0.00
C ILE A 76 -23.65 7.49 0.99
N VAL A 77 -23.59 8.80 0.71
CA VAL A 77 -24.20 9.81 1.57
C VAL A 77 -25.73 9.66 1.58
N HIS A 78 -26.35 9.43 0.43
CA HIS A 78 -27.79 9.26 0.28
C HIS A 78 -28.30 8.05 1.07
N GLU A 79 -27.62 6.91 0.94
CA GLU A 79 -28.01 5.68 1.63
C GLU A 79 -27.88 5.81 3.16
N ILE A 80 -26.84 6.53 3.64
CA ILE A 80 -26.67 6.81 5.08
C ILE A 80 -27.74 7.76 5.59
N ALA A 81 -27.98 8.87 4.89
CA ALA A 81 -28.91 9.91 5.32
C ALA A 81 -30.36 9.40 5.38
N ASN A 82 -30.74 8.50 4.47
CA ASN A 82 -32.09 7.94 4.40
C ASN A 82 -32.22 6.56 5.04
N VAL A 83 -31.15 6.00 5.60
CA VAL A 83 -31.11 4.65 6.18
C VAL A 83 -31.63 3.60 5.19
N GLY A 84 -30.98 3.52 4.03
CA GLY A 84 -31.38 2.61 2.96
C GLY A 84 -31.06 1.12 3.23
N PRO A 85 -31.48 0.21 2.31
CA PRO A 85 -31.34 -1.24 2.47
C PRO A 85 -29.89 -1.73 2.67
N HIS A 86 -28.90 -0.99 2.18
CA HIS A 86 -27.47 -1.34 2.26
C HIS A 86 -26.69 -0.50 3.29
N PHE A 87 -27.40 0.12 4.24
CA PHE A 87 -26.79 0.94 5.30
C PHE A 87 -25.70 0.19 6.08
N LYS A 88 -25.92 -1.10 6.38
CA LYS A 88 -24.99 -1.91 7.17
C LYS A 88 -23.67 -2.15 6.42
N GLU A 89 -23.74 -2.40 5.12
CA GLU A 89 -22.59 -2.64 4.26
C GLU A 89 -21.75 -1.38 4.12
N ILE A 90 -22.40 -0.23 3.94
CA ILE A 90 -21.74 1.07 3.83
C ILE A 90 -21.08 1.49 5.14
N THR A 91 -21.79 1.37 6.27
CA THR A 91 -21.24 1.77 7.58
C THR A 91 -20.03 0.91 7.97
N ASN A 92 -20.07 -0.39 7.67
CA ASN A 92 -18.91 -1.27 7.84
C ASN A 92 -17.75 -0.92 6.88
N PHE A 93 -18.04 -0.49 5.66
CA PHE A 93 -17.03 -0.10 4.68
C PHE A 93 -16.28 1.18 5.09
N LEU A 94 -17.00 2.20 5.57
CA LEU A 94 -16.40 3.48 5.99
C LEU A 94 -15.61 3.35 7.30
N GLY A 95 -16.09 2.50 8.21
CA GLY A 95 -15.53 2.41 9.56
C GLY A 95 -15.76 3.69 10.38
N PRO A 96 -15.20 3.77 11.60
CA PRO A 96 -15.34 4.94 12.45
C PRO A 96 -14.50 6.11 11.95
N PHE A 97 -15.09 7.31 11.93
CA PHE A 97 -14.37 8.54 11.60
C PHE A 97 -13.49 8.98 12.76
N ALA A 98 -12.23 9.28 12.47
CA ALA A 98 -11.31 9.89 13.42
C ALA A 98 -11.47 11.41 13.37
N LEU A 99 -12.13 11.97 14.39
CA LEU A 99 -12.37 13.41 14.51
C LEU A 99 -11.35 14.08 15.44
N SER A 100 -11.13 15.38 15.25
CA SER A 100 -10.25 16.17 16.13
C SER A 100 -11.00 16.64 17.39
N LYS A 101 -10.27 17.18 18.37
CA LYS A 101 -10.91 17.76 19.57
C LYS A 101 -11.67 19.03 19.15
N PRO A 102 -12.90 19.26 19.66
CA PRO A 102 -13.68 20.43 19.26
C PRO A 102 -12.94 21.72 19.60
N LYS A 103 -12.91 22.66 18.64
CA LYS A 103 -12.40 24.02 18.84
C LYS A 103 -13.16 24.69 20.00
N GLY A 104 -12.44 25.16 21.01
CA GLY A 104 -13.00 25.71 22.25
C GLY A 104 -13.19 24.70 23.39
N GLY A 105 -12.97 23.40 23.14
CA GLY A 105 -13.09 22.35 24.14
C GLY A 105 -14.54 21.94 24.45
N LEU A 106 -14.67 20.87 25.22
CA LEU A 106 -15.94 20.46 25.84
C LEU A 106 -16.04 21.09 27.24
N GLN A 107 -17.25 21.26 27.76
CA GLN A 107 -17.45 21.83 29.10
C GLN A 107 -16.90 20.93 30.22
N GLY A 108 -16.65 19.65 29.93
CA GLY A 108 -16.10 18.67 30.86
C GLY A 108 -17.13 18.18 31.88
N LYS A 109 -18.41 18.50 31.68
CA LYS A 109 -19.51 18.11 32.58
C LYS A 109 -20.04 16.74 32.17
N ARG A 110 -20.04 15.80 33.12
CA ARG A 110 -20.58 14.44 32.94
C ARG A 110 -22.11 14.37 32.86
N ALA A 111 -22.80 15.49 32.98
CA ALA A 111 -24.26 15.55 32.89
C ALA A 111 -24.76 15.36 31.43
N SER A 112 -26.05 15.09 31.28
CA SER A 112 -26.71 15.07 29.98
C SER A 112 -26.71 16.46 29.36
N TYR A 113 -26.71 16.53 28.04
CA TYR A 113 -26.76 17.77 27.29
C TYR A 113 -28.03 18.58 27.61
N LYS A 114 -29.15 17.90 27.86
CA LYS A 114 -30.40 18.52 28.32
C LYS A 114 -30.27 19.24 29.67
N ASP A 115 -29.32 18.81 30.50
CA ASP A 115 -29.01 19.41 31.81
C ASP A 115 -27.81 20.38 31.74
N GLY A 116 -27.38 20.76 30.52
CA GLY A 116 -26.22 21.62 30.30
C GLY A 116 -24.87 20.93 30.49
N GLY A 117 -24.83 19.60 30.30
CA GLY A 117 -23.59 18.82 30.19
C GLY A 117 -23.16 18.53 28.75
N ASP A 118 -22.22 17.61 28.56
CA ASP A 118 -21.67 17.28 27.22
C ASP A 118 -22.13 15.93 26.66
N THR A 119 -22.87 15.13 27.43
CA THR A 119 -23.21 13.73 27.08
C THR A 119 -24.63 13.57 26.56
N GLY A 120 -24.91 12.48 25.82
CA GLY A 120 -26.26 12.17 25.34
C GLY A 120 -26.63 12.81 23.99
N ASN A 121 -27.91 12.75 23.65
CA ASN A 121 -28.44 13.22 22.37
C ASN A 121 -28.55 14.76 22.36
N ARG A 122 -28.02 15.39 21.29
CA ARG A 122 -28.08 16.84 21.06
C ARG A 122 -29.03 17.23 19.93
N GLU A 123 -29.73 16.25 19.35
CA GLU A 123 -30.63 16.46 18.21
C GLU A 123 -29.88 17.19 17.08
N ASP A 124 -30.41 18.29 16.56
CA ASP A 124 -29.80 19.02 15.44
C ASP A 124 -28.51 19.80 15.84
N GLU A 125 -28.32 20.08 17.14
CA GLU A 125 -27.14 20.80 17.65
C GLU A 125 -25.86 19.94 17.64
N ILE A 126 -25.96 18.66 17.26
CA ILE A 126 -24.78 17.81 17.04
C ILE A 126 -23.94 18.28 15.85
N ASN A 127 -24.57 18.91 14.84
CA ASN A 127 -23.87 19.35 13.64
C ASN A 127 -22.86 20.47 13.96
N ASP A 128 -23.25 21.43 14.79
CA ASP A 128 -22.36 22.50 15.29
C ASP A 128 -21.16 21.97 16.07
N LEU A 129 -21.31 20.81 16.72
CA LEU A 129 -20.21 20.14 17.41
C LEU A 129 -19.27 19.48 16.41
N ILE A 130 -19.80 18.74 15.44
CA ILE A 130 -19.02 18.04 14.42
C ILE A 130 -18.20 19.05 13.60
N ASP A 131 -18.78 20.20 13.23
CA ASP A 131 -18.06 21.26 12.51
C ASP A 131 -16.87 21.83 13.30
N LYS A 132 -16.93 21.82 14.63
CA LYS A 132 -15.81 22.22 15.49
C LYS A 132 -14.71 21.16 15.55
N MET A 133 -15.02 19.91 15.21
CA MET A 133 -14.11 18.76 15.25
C MET A 133 -13.50 18.42 13.88
N ASN A 134 -13.97 19.06 12.80
CA ASN A 134 -13.36 19.06 11.48
C ASN A 134 -12.32 20.19 11.32
#